data_AF-N1ZAH2-F1
#
_entry.id   AF-N1ZAH2-F1
#
_cell.length_a   1.000
_cell.length_b   1.000
_cell.length_c   1.000
_cell.angle_alpha   90.00
_cell.angle_beta   90.00
_cell.angle_gamma   90.00
#
_symmetry.space_group_name_H-M   'P 1'
#
loop_
_entity.id
_entity.type
_entity.pdbx_description
1 polymer ?
#
loop_
_entity_poly.entity_id
_entity_poly.type
_entity_poly.pdbx_seq_one_letter_code
_entity_poly.pdbx_strand_id
1 'polypeptide(L)'
;MMKEKIKAIVIDEFSKLINIIEADFSANYAKKVNNFLLSQMDERITANMVFVSSFESKSGFAIETCAKRIARLRFGNNNVPTIVNPRNITIPPNVNASSISGQIVITDVDTTNGDLRGEIAAFRANNEAQGKGKSRIESRVTMPNIKSTLLPLSNKYKSNTIQTKPVDLAFFDGEMWNIMELKAGGDLDSSNAPANVEKLLTIYVDMGIENCNVYFSTLYNKDGEGNTWKGAVKKHLHYPSMFLIGKDFWNKILPNGITYEEFTQIYQKALEEINLNKRINNMISDCIGE
;
A
#
# COMPACT_ATOMS: atom_id res chain seq x y z
N MET A 1 8.44 -16.42 20.19
CA MET A 1 7.31 -16.93 19.39
C MET A 1 6.78 -15.91 18.38
N MET A 2 6.41 -14.68 18.77
CA MET A 2 5.90 -13.67 17.82
C MET A 2 6.95 -13.19 16.81
N LYS A 3 8.18 -12.88 17.28
CA LYS A 3 9.30 -12.46 16.42
C LYS A 3 9.59 -13.48 15.30
N GLU A 4 9.62 -14.77 15.65
CA GLU A 4 9.80 -15.86 14.67
C GLU A 4 8.67 -15.96 13.65
N LYS A 5 7.41 -15.74 14.06
CA LYS A 5 6.27 -15.71 13.12
C LYS A 5 6.41 -14.56 12.11
N ILE A 6 6.80 -13.38 12.58
CA ILE A 6 7.06 -12.23 11.71
C ILE A 6 8.23 -12.53 10.76
N LYS A 7 9.34 -13.07 11.28
CA LYS A 7 10.50 -13.46 10.46
C LYS A 7 10.11 -14.45 9.36
N ALA A 8 9.34 -15.49 9.72
CA ALA A 8 8.86 -16.50 8.77
C ALA A 8 7.97 -15.90 7.67
N ILE A 9 7.12 -14.91 8.00
CA ILE A 9 6.34 -14.17 6.99
C ILE A 9 7.27 -13.45 6.02
N VAL A 10 8.26 -12.70 6.53
CA VAL A 10 9.21 -11.96 5.68
C VAL A 10 10.02 -12.93 4.80
N ILE A 11 10.54 -14.02 5.36
CA ILE A 11 11.30 -15.04 4.61
C ILE A 11 10.45 -15.61 3.49
N ASP A 12 9.20 -16.00 3.77
CA ASP A 12 8.31 -16.61 2.78
C ASP A 12 8.01 -15.65 1.62
N GLU A 13 7.63 -14.40 1.90
CA GLU A 13 7.30 -13.45 0.83
C GLU A 13 8.53 -12.98 0.04
N PHE A 14 9.65 -12.72 0.70
CA PHE A 14 10.86 -12.28 0.01
C PHE A 14 11.56 -13.43 -0.72
N SER A 15 11.45 -14.67 -0.26
CA SER A 15 11.96 -15.82 -1.02
C SER A 15 11.19 -15.99 -2.34
N LYS A 16 9.85 -15.88 -2.32
CA LYS A 16 9.03 -15.91 -3.53
C LYS A 16 9.41 -14.79 -4.50
N LEU A 17 9.57 -13.57 -3.98
CA LEU A 17 9.99 -12.42 -4.78
C LEU A 17 11.34 -12.67 -5.46
N ILE A 18 12.34 -13.15 -4.73
CA ILE A 18 13.68 -13.37 -5.30
C ILE A 18 13.67 -14.52 -6.31
N ASN A 19 12.92 -15.60 -6.06
CA ASN A 19 12.76 -16.68 -7.03
C ASN A 19 12.16 -16.16 -8.37
N ILE A 20 11.21 -15.23 -8.30
CA ILE A 20 10.62 -14.61 -9.50
C ILE A 20 11.66 -13.76 -10.23
N ILE A 21 12.46 -12.98 -9.49
CA ILE A 21 13.52 -12.15 -10.08
C ILE A 21 14.59 -13.02 -10.73
N GLU A 22 15.03 -14.09 -10.08
CA GLU A 22 15.99 -15.04 -10.67
C GLU A 22 15.48 -15.65 -11.97
N ALA A 23 14.21 -16.06 -11.98
CA ALA A 23 13.59 -16.69 -13.15
C ALA A 23 13.50 -15.75 -14.36
N ASP A 24 13.37 -14.44 -14.15
CA ASP A 24 13.23 -13.46 -15.22
C ASP A 24 14.48 -12.59 -15.46
N PHE A 25 15.55 -12.78 -14.67
CA PHE A 25 16.73 -11.92 -14.66
C PHE A 25 17.41 -11.80 -16.02
N SER A 26 17.81 -12.94 -16.61
CA SER A 26 18.53 -12.97 -17.89
C SER A 26 17.69 -12.39 -19.04
N ALA A 27 16.38 -12.66 -19.05
CA ALA A 27 15.46 -12.11 -20.05
C ALA A 27 15.33 -10.58 -19.91
N ASN A 28 15.29 -10.06 -18.68
CA ASN A 28 15.25 -8.63 -18.42
C ASN A 28 16.58 -7.95 -18.76
N TYR A 29 17.72 -8.60 -18.49
CA TYR A 29 19.04 -8.14 -18.90
C TYR A 29 19.16 -8.04 -20.42
N ALA A 30 18.79 -9.10 -21.16
CA ALA A 30 18.82 -9.12 -22.61
C ALA A 30 17.96 -8.00 -23.24
N LYS A 31 16.87 -7.60 -22.59
CA LYS A 31 16.08 -6.42 -23.02
C LYS A 31 16.79 -5.11 -22.68
N LYS A 32 17.42 -5.01 -21.50
CA LYS A 32 18.06 -3.78 -21.02
C LYS A 32 19.27 -3.39 -21.85
N VAL A 33 20.08 -4.35 -22.31
CA VAL A 33 21.27 -4.08 -23.15
C VAL A 33 20.93 -3.45 -24.50
N ASN A 34 19.69 -3.63 -24.98
CA ASN A 34 19.22 -2.96 -26.20
C ASN A 34 18.87 -1.47 -25.98
N ASN A 35 18.93 -0.97 -24.74
CA ASN A 35 18.69 0.44 -24.46
C ASN A 35 19.90 1.29 -24.90
N PHE A 36 19.80 1.89 -26.08
CA PHE A 36 20.86 2.73 -26.65
C PHE A 36 21.30 3.89 -25.74
N LEU A 37 20.42 4.39 -24.86
CA LEU A 37 20.73 5.44 -23.90
C LEU A 37 21.74 5.00 -22.83
N LEU A 38 21.86 3.69 -22.59
CA LEU A 38 22.74 3.08 -21.60
C LEU A 38 23.92 2.34 -22.25
N SER A 39 24.16 2.55 -23.55
CA SER A 39 25.14 1.80 -24.35
C SER A 39 26.61 1.95 -23.90
N GLN A 40 26.93 2.92 -23.05
CA GLN A 40 28.26 3.12 -22.47
C GLN A 40 28.43 2.49 -21.08
N MET A 41 27.36 1.95 -20.48
CA MET A 41 27.44 1.29 -19.17
C MET A 41 28.07 -0.09 -19.34
N ASP A 42 28.93 -0.48 -18.40
CA ASP A 42 29.45 -1.84 -18.39
C ASP A 42 28.35 -2.87 -18.04
N GLU A 43 28.65 -4.13 -18.34
CA GLU A 43 27.72 -5.25 -18.17
C GLU A 43 27.28 -5.42 -16.71
N ARG A 44 28.19 -5.21 -15.76
CA ARG A 44 27.93 -5.36 -14.33
C ARG A 44 27.05 -4.23 -13.82
N ILE A 45 27.27 -2.99 -14.23
CA ILE A 45 26.37 -1.86 -13.93
C ILE A 45 24.98 -2.15 -14.51
N THR A 46 24.91 -2.60 -15.77
CA THR A 46 23.64 -2.91 -16.43
C THR A 46 22.87 -4.01 -15.69
N ALA A 47 23.55 -5.07 -15.26
CA ALA A 47 22.96 -6.15 -14.46
C ALA A 47 22.47 -5.67 -13.08
N ASN A 48 23.24 -4.82 -12.39
CA ASN A 48 22.80 -4.19 -11.14
C ASN A 48 21.52 -3.35 -11.34
N MET A 49 21.44 -2.57 -12.42
CA MET A 49 20.25 -1.78 -12.74
C MET A 49 19.01 -2.67 -12.99
N VAL A 50 19.20 -3.82 -13.64
CA VAL A 50 18.14 -4.81 -13.87
C VAL A 50 17.64 -5.37 -12.55
N PHE A 51 18.56 -5.71 -11.64
CA PHE A 51 18.21 -6.15 -10.29
C PHE A 51 17.39 -5.09 -9.56
N VAL A 52 17.90 -3.86 -9.44
CA VAL A 52 17.24 -2.77 -8.71
C VAL A 52 15.84 -2.52 -9.27
N SER A 53 15.71 -2.39 -10.60
CA SER A 53 14.41 -2.16 -11.25
C SER A 53 13.41 -3.30 -10.98
N SER A 54 13.88 -4.54 -11.00
CA SER A 54 13.06 -5.73 -10.75
C SER A 54 12.67 -5.84 -9.28
N PHE A 55 13.59 -5.51 -8.38
CA PHE A 55 13.36 -5.52 -6.95
C PHE A 55 12.36 -4.45 -6.54
N GLU A 56 12.54 -3.20 -6.97
CA GLU A 56 11.62 -2.10 -6.65
C GLU A 56 10.20 -2.37 -7.16
N SER A 57 10.06 -2.83 -8.41
CA SER A 57 8.75 -3.10 -9.01
C SER A 57 7.99 -4.24 -8.33
N LYS A 58 8.70 -5.29 -7.85
CA LYS A 58 8.07 -6.47 -7.24
C LYS A 58 7.97 -6.38 -5.72
N SER A 59 8.87 -5.64 -5.07
CA SER A 59 8.95 -5.56 -3.60
C SER A 59 7.74 -4.94 -2.97
N GLY A 60 7.12 -3.93 -3.62
CA GLY A 60 5.88 -3.31 -3.16
C GLY A 60 4.79 -4.33 -2.80
N PHE A 61 4.50 -5.27 -3.70
CA PHE A 61 3.50 -6.31 -3.44
C PHE A 61 3.91 -7.28 -2.32
N ALA A 62 5.18 -7.65 -2.27
CA ALA A 62 5.69 -8.57 -1.24
C ALA A 62 5.58 -7.97 0.16
N ILE A 63 5.94 -6.69 0.32
CA ILE A 63 5.89 -6.02 1.60
C ILE A 63 4.47 -5.62 2.03
N GLU A 64 3.57 -5.30 1.08
CA GLU A 64 2.13 -5.15 1.36
C GLU A 64 1.53 -6.46 1.88
N THR A 65 1.93 -7.59 1.27
CA THR A 65 1.50 -8.92 1.73
C THR A 65 2.06 -9.23 3.12
N CYS A 66 3.30 -8.86 3.40
CA CYS A 66 3.87 -8.93 4.75
C CYS A 66 3.04 -8.11 5.74
N ALA A 67 2.74 -6.85 5.42
CA ALA A 67 1.94 -5.97 6.28
C ALA A 67 0.57 -6.57 6.60
N LYS A 68 -0.15 -7.10 5.60
CA LYS A 68 -1.43 -7.79 5.79
C LYS A 68 -1.30 -9.01 6.72
N ARG A 69 -0.30 -9.87 6.49
CA ARG A 69 -0.07 -11.08 7.32
C ARG A 69 0.34 -10.72 8.74
N ILE A 70 1.11 -9.65 8.93
CA ILE A 70 1.51 -9.13 10.25
C ILE A 70 0.32 -8.50 10.97
N ALA A 71 -0.53 -7.73 10.28
CA ALA A 71 -1.76 -7.18 10.85
C ALA A 71 -2.68 -8.30 11.37
N ARG A 72 -2.74 -9.46 10.68
CA ARG A 72 -3.47 -10.65 11.17
C ARG A 72 -2.89 -11.23 12.46
N LEU A 73 -1.59 -11.12 12.69
CA LEU A 73 -0.99 -11.52 13.96
C LEU A 73 -1.40 -10.60 15.11
N ARG A 74 -1.70 -9.32 14.83
CA ARG A 74 -2.16 -8.35 15.83
C ARG A 74 -3.67 -8.43 16.08
N PHE A 75 -4.46 -8.35 15.02
CA PHE A 75 -5.92 -8.18 15.12
C PHE A 75 -6.70 -9.48 14.93
N GLY A 76 -6.06 -10.54 14.41
CA GLY A 76 -6.71 -11.80 14.08
C GLY A 76 -7.31 -11.82 12.67
N ASN A 77 -7.54 -13.03 12.14
CA ASN A 77 -8.01 -13.23 10.76
C ASN A 77 -9.39 -12.62 10.49
N ASN A 78 -10.29 -12.64 11.48
CA ASN A 78 -11.64 -12.08 11.35
C ASN A 78 -11.62 -10.56 11.20
N ASN A 79 -10.64 -9.91 11.82
CA ASN A 79 -10.49 -8.46 11.81
C ASN A 79 -9.61 -7.95 10.66
N VAL A 80 -8.93 -8.84 9.94
CA VAL A 80 -8.19 -8.52 8.70
C VAL A 80 -8.65 -9.47 7.57
N PRO A 81 -9.95 -9.44 7.22
CA PRO A 81 -10.54 -10.43 6.33
C PRO A 81 -10.13 -10.19 4.88
N THR A 82 -10.09 -11.26 4.08
CA THR A 82 -9.88 -11.10 2.62
C THR A 82 -11.05 -10.37 1.94
N ILE A 83 -12.28 -10.59 2.42
CA ILE A 83 -13.48 -9.85 2.00
C ILE A 83 -13.91 -8.94 3.14
N VAL A 84 -13.79 -7.64 2.94
CA VAL A 84 -14.15 -6.60 3.89
C VAL A 84 -15.62 -6.25 3.68
N ASN A 85 -16.46 -6.63 4.65
CA ASN A 85 -17.91 -6.51 4.56
C ASN A 85 -18.51 -5.93 5.86
N PRO A 86 -18.25 -4.65 6.17
CA PRO A 86 -18.72 -4.03 7.41
C PRO A 86 -20.25 -3.91 7.51
N ARG A 87 -20.95 -3.95 6.37
CA ARG A 87 -22.41 -3.78 6.28
C ARG A 87 -23.18 -5.10 6.18
N ASN A 88 -22.49 -6.24 6.31
CA ASN A 88 -23.09 -7.59 6.22
C ASN A 88 -23.91 -7.81 4.94
N ILE A 89 -23.41 -7.30 3.81
CA ILE A 89 -24.01 -7.50 2.49
C ILE A 89 -23.90 -8.97 2.11
N THR A 90 -24.95 -9.54 1.53
CA THR A 90 -24.91 -10.92 1.00
C THR A 90 -23.84 -11.03 -0.09
N ILE A 91 -22.84 -11.89 0.13
CA ILE A 91 -21.74 -12.08 -0.80
C ILE A 91 -22.25 -12.87 -2.03
N PRO A 92 -22.05 -12.36 -3.26
CA PRO A 92 -22.42 -13.08 -4.47
C PRO A 92 -21.72 -14.44 -4.57
N PRO A 93 -22.38 -15.49 -5.12
CA PRO A 93 -21.80 -16.84 -5.20
C PRO A 93 -20.48 -16.93 -5.98
N ASN A 94 -20.24 -15.99 -6.90
CA ASN A 94 -19.03 -15.91 -7.71
C ASN A 94 -17.84 -15.23 -7.00
N VAL A 95 -18.05 -14.65 -5.81
CA VAL A 95 -16.99 -14.03 -5.02
C VAL A 95 -16.46 -15.04 -4.01
N ASN A 96 -15.33 -15.66 -4.35
CA ASN A 96 -14.66 -16.63 -3.48
C ASN A 96 -13.40 -16.02 -2.83
N ALA A 97 -13.34 -16.05 -1.50
CA ALA A 97 -12.19 -15.56 -0.75
C ALA A 97 -10.87 -16.27 -1.11
N SER A 98 -10.90 -17.54 -1.51
CA SER A 98 -9.69 -18.30 -1.83
C SER A 98 -9.05 -17.90 -3.17
N SER A 99 -9.78 -17.24 -4.06
CA SER A 99 -9.27 -16.78 -5.36
C SER A 99 -8.76 -15.33 -5.34
N ILE A 100 -8.83 -14.65 -4.19
CA ILE A 100 -8.45 -13.24 -4.04
C ILE A 100 -7.03 -13.16 -3.48
N SER A 101 -6.11 -12.56 -4.23
CA SER A 101 -4.71 -12.34 -3.81
C SER A 101 -4.58 -11.27 -2.72
N GLY A 102 -5.41 -10.22 -2.77
CA GLY A 102 -5.37 -9.04 -1.90
C GLY A 102 -6.43 -9.03 -0.80
N GLN A 103 -7.01 -7.85 -0.58
CA GLN A 103 -8.29 -7.65 0.09
C GLN A 103 -9.23 -6.94 -0.88
N ILE A 104 -10.54 -7.20 -0.75
CA ILE A 104 -11.57 -6.45 -1.45
C ILE A 104 -12.58 -5.91 -0.45
N VAL A 105 -13.12 -4.72 -0.72
CA VAL A 105 -14.35 -4.22 -0.10
C VAL A 105 -15.53 -4.67 -0.94
N ILE A 106 -16.56 -5.20 -0.30
CA ILE A 106 -17.84 -5.48 -0.93
C ILE A 106 -18.82 -4.35 -0.65
N THR A 107 -19.54 -3.91 -1.69
CA THR A 107 -20.44 -2.76 -1.60
C THR A 107 -21.63 -2.92 -2.53
N ASP A 108 -22.77 -2.36 -2.14
CA ASP A 108 -23.95 -2.17 -2.99
C ASP A 108 -23.95 -0.78 -3.66
N VAL A 109 -22.92 0.05 -3.44
CA VAL A 109 -22.76 1.37 -4.07
C VAL A 109 -22.38 1.20 -5.55
N ASP A 110 -23.00 1.98 -6.44
CA ASP A 110 -22.62 2.02 -7.85
C ASP A 110 -21.31 2.79 -8.07
N THR A 111 -20.17 2.09 -7.92
CA THR A 111 -18.83 2.68 -8.10
C THR A 111 -18.48 2.98 -9.56
N THR A 112 -19.34 2.54 -10.49
CA THR A 112 -19.21 2.85 -11.93
C THR A 112 -19.90 4.16 -12.31
N ASN A 113 -20.73 4.71 -11.42
CA ASN A 113 -21.45 5.94 -11.63
C ASN A 113 -20.50 7.15 -11.76
N GLY A 114 -20.61 7.87 -12.89
CA GLY A 114 -19.80 9.05 -13.18
C GLY A 114 -20.05 10.21 -12.23
N ASP A 115 -21.28 10.38 -11.75
CA ASP A 115 -21.65 11.47 -10.83
C ASP A 115 -21.06 11.23 -9.45
N LEU A 116 -21.05 9.99 -8.95
CA LEU A 116 -20.38 9.65 -7.69
C LEU A 116 -18.90 10.02 -7.76
N ARG A 117 -18.22 9.67 -8.86
CA ARG A 117 -16.81 10.01 -9.07
C ARG A 117 -16.62 11.53 -9.14
N GLY A 118 -17.51 12.23 -9.83
CA GLY A 118 -17.52 13.69 -9.93
C GLY A 118 -17.67 14.37 -8.57
N GLU A 119 -18.57 13.89 -7.71
CA GLU A 119 -18.79 14.44 -6.37
C GLU A 119 -17.60 14.21 -5.44
N ILE A 120 -16.97 13.02 -5.49
CA ILE A 120 -15.74 12.74 -4.74
C ILE A 120 -14.59 13.63 -5.21
N ALA A 121 -14.41 13.76 -6.54
CA ALA A 121 -13.36 14.60 -7.12
C ALA A 121 -13.56 16.09 -6.78
N ALA A 122 -14.81 16.59 -6.87
CA ALA A 122 -15.16 17.95 -6.49
C ALA A 122 -14.94 18.20 -5.00
N PHE A 123 -15.33 17.25 -4.14
CA PHE A 123 -15.07 17.33 -2.70
C PHE A 123 -13.57 17.44 -2.41
N ARG A 124 -12.73 16.59 -3.01
CA ARG A 124 -11.27 16.68 -2.88
C ARG A 124 -10.76 18.04 -3.32
N ALA A 125 -11.09 18.46 -4.55
CA ALA A 125 -10.60 19.68 -5.17
C ALA A 125 -10.96 20.94 -4.34
N ASN A 126 -12.20 21.01 -3.85
CA ASN A 126 -12.70 22.15 -3.05
C ASN A 126 -12.10 22.22 -1.63
N ASN A 127 -11.39 21.17 -1.22
CA ASN A 127 -10.79 21.03 0.10
C ASN A 127 -9.27 20.82 0.05
N GLU A 128 -8.63 21.09 -1.09
CA GLU A 128 -7.17 21.05 -1.20
C GLU A 128 -6.49 22.09 -0.32
N ALA A 129 -5.26 21.78 0.10
CA ALA A 129 -4.38 22.73 0.75
C ALA A 129 -4.07 23.91 -0.20
N GLN A 130 -3.96 25.10 0.37
CA GLN A 130 -3.69 26.34 -0.38
C GLN A 130 -2.51 27.09 0.24
N GLY A 131 -1.88 27.98 -0.54
CA GLY A 131 -0.70 28.72 -0.09
C GLY A 131 0.58 27.88 0.00
N LYS A 132 1.64 28.47 0.53
CA LYS A 132 2.98 27.86 0.66
C LYS A 132 3.68 28.37 1.91
N GLY A 133 4.63 27.60 2.44
CA GLY A 133 5.44 28.01 3.59
C GLY A 133 4.60 28.40 4.81
N LYS A 134 4.86 29.56 5.40
CA LYS A 134 4.16 30.04 6.60
C LYS A 134 2.69 30.41 6.37
N SER A 135 2.28 30.68 5.13
CA SER A 135 0.89 30.97 4.78
C SER A 135 0.12 29.76 4.26
N ARG A 136 0.72 28.57 4.35
CA ARG A 136 0.06 27.33 3.93
C ARG A 136 -1.12 27.03 4.85
N ILE A 137 -2.28 26.83 4.25
CA ILE A 137 -3.47 26.29 4.89
C ILE A 137 -3.55 24.82 4.48
N GLU A 138 -3.57 23.93 5.47
CA GLU A 138 -3.66 22.48 5.23
C GLU A 138 -4.97 22.08 4.55
N SER A 139 -4.97 20.91 3.92
CA SER A 139 -6.17 20.38 3.27
C SER A 139 -7.30 20.21 4.28
N ARG A 140 -8.51 20.62 3.89
CA ARG A 140 -9.73 20.44 4.69
C ARG A 140 -10.39 19.08 4.47
N VAL A 141 -9.76 18.18 3.72
CA VAL A 141 -10.16 16.78 3.60
C VAL A 141 -9.77 16.08 4.91
N THR A 142 -10.63 16.22 5.92
CA THR A 142 -10.48 15.67 7.28
C THR A 142 -11.53 14.59 7.53
N MET A 143 -11.32 13.73 8.53
CA MET A 143 -12.32 12.72 8.91
C MET A 143 -13.72 13.29 9.19
N PRO A 144 -13.89 14.40 9.95
CA PRO A 144 -15.20 15.01 10.13
C PRO A 144 -15.86 15.45 8.82
N ASN A 145 -15.09 16.07 7.91
CA ASN A 145 -15.62 16.58 6.64
C ASN A 145 -15.96 15.44 5.66
N ILE A 146 -15.14 14.39 5.65
CA ILE A 146 -15.41 13.14 4.92
C ILE A 146 -16.70 12.51 5.45
N LYS A 147 -16.85 12.40 6.77
CA LYS A 147 -18.05 11.82 7.39
C LYS A 147 -19.30 12.62 7.06
N SER A 148 -19.27 13.96 7.16
CA SER A 148 -20.45 14.78 6.89
C SER A 148 -20.83 14.84 5.41
N THR A 149 -19.85 14.75 4.50
CA THR A 149 -20.06 15.03 3.07
C THR A 149 -20.08 13.78 2.20
N LEU A 150 -19.18 12.83 2.44
CA LEU A 150 -19.02 11.65 1.59
C LEU A 150 -19.82 10.44 2.09
N LEU A 151 -19.99 10.27 3.40
CA LEU A 151 -20.77 9.13 3.92
C LEU A 151 -22.21 9.07 3.36
N PRO A 152 -22.95 10.20 3.22
CA PRO A 152 -24.30 10.18 2.63
C PRO A 152 -24.33 9.65 1.18
N LEU A 153 -23.21 9.73 0.45
CA LEU A 153 -23.11 9.26 -0.93
C LEU A 153 -23.29 7.74 -1.01
N SER A 154 -22.94 6.99 0.04
CA SER A 154 -23.15 5.54 0.09
C SER A 154 -24.62 5.16 -0.04
N ASN A 155 -25.51 5.97 0.53
CA ASN A 155 -26.96 5.78 0.40
C ASN A 155 -27.50 6.36 -0.91
N LYS A 156 -27.01 7.54 -1.31
CA LYS A 156 -27.44 8.22 -2.55
C LYS A 156 -27.17 7.40 -3.80
N TYR A 157 -26.02 6.72 -3.84
CA TYR A 157 -25.58 5.91 -4.98
C TYR A 157 -25.73 4.41 -4.75
N LYS A 158 -26.56 4.01 -3.79
CA LYS A 158 -26.90 2.61 -3.58
C LYS A 158 -27.56 2.02 -4.83
N SER A 159 -27.17 0.81 -5.18
CA SER A 159 -27.67 0.06 -6.32
C SER A 159 -28.10 -1.35 -5.91
N ASN A 160 -28.77 -2.06 -6.84
CA ASN A 160 -29.12 -3.46 -6.64
C ASN A 160 -27.99 -4.43 -7.02
N THR A 161 -26.87 -3.90 -7.53
CA THR A 161 -25.73 -4.70 -7.99
C THR A 161 -24.63 -4.65 -6.93
N ILE A 162 -24.15 -5.82 -6.53
CA ILE A 162 -23.02 -5.91 -5.63
C ILE A 162 -21.72 -5.76 -6.42
N GLN A 163 -20.88 -4.84 -5.97
CA GLN A 163 -19.59 -4.53 -6.56
C GLN A 163 -18.47 -4.87 -5.57
N THR A 164 -17.28 -5.10 -6.12
CA THR A 164 -16.06 -5.37 -5.34
C THR A 164 -14.98 -4.40 -5.75
N LYS A 165 -14.25 -3.87 -4.76
CA LYS A 165 -13.13 -2.96 -5.01
C LYS A 165 -11.88 -3.40 -4.24
N PRO A 166 -10.71 -3.47 -4.88
CA PRO A 166 -9.46 -3.74 -4.17
C PRO A 166 -9.16 -2.65 -3.13
N VAL A 167 -8.63 -3.07 -1.98
CA VAL A 167 -8.07 -2.20 -0.95
C VAL A 167 -6.71 -2.73 -0.55
N ASP A 168 -5.74 -1.84 -0.36
CA ASP A 168 -4.35 -2.23 -0.12
C ASP A 168 -4.22 -2.86 1.29
N LEU A 169 -4.82 -2.21 2.30
CA LEU A 169 -5.00 -2.80 3.63
C LEU A 169 -6.27 -2.26 4.30
N ALA A 170 -7.06 -3.18 4.86
CA ALA A 170 -8.21 -2.85 5.69
C ALA A 170 -8.29 -3.77 6.91
N PHE A 171 -8.49 -3.20 8.09
CA PHE A 171 -8.70 -3.98 9.31
C PHE A 171 -9.60 -3.28 10.33
N PHE A 172 -10.26 -4.08 11.17
CA PHE A 172 -11.00 -3.62 12.34
C PHE A 172 -10.10 -3.71 13.57
N ASP A 173 -9.91 -2.60 14.30
CA ASP A 173 -9.03 -2.58 15.48
C ASP A 173 -9.75 -2.91 16.80
N GLY A 174 -11.04 -3.24 16.73
CA GLY A 174 -11.92 -3.46 17.89
C GLY A 174 -12.93 -2.33 18.06
N GLU A 175 -12.68 -1.16 17.49
CA GLU A 175 -13.56 0.01 17.57
C GLU A 175 -13.86 0.55 16.16
N MET A 176 -12.83 0.72 15.35
CA MET A 176 -12.88 1.38 14.05
C MET A 176 -12.36 0.45 12.96
N TRP A 177 -12.99 0.52 11.80
CA TRP A 177 -12.36 0.10 10.56
C TRP A 177 -11.27 1.10 10.18
N ASN A 178 -10.14 0.61 9.70
CA ASN A 178 -9.03 1.42 9.21
C ASN A 178 -8.75 0.97 7.78
N ILE A 179 -8.97 1.85 6.80
CA ILE A 179 -8.65 1.60 5.39
C ILE A 179 -7.43 2.41 4.98
N MET A 180 -6.59 1.82 4.13
CA MET A 180 -5.31 2.40 3.77
C MET A 180 -5.05 2.30 2.27
N GLU A 181 -4.50 3.38 1.71
CA GLU A 181 -3.72 3.34 0.47
C GLU A 181 -2.25 3.23 0.86
N LEU A 182 -1.57 2.16 0.43
CA LEU A 182 -0.17 1.88 0.75
C LEU A 182 0.75 2.26 -0.41
N LYS A 183 1.93 2.76 -0.06
CA LYS A 183 3.05 2.99 -0.98
C LYS A 183 4.35 2.60 -0.29
N ALA A 184 5.34 2.10 -1.04
CA ALA A 184 6.62 1.69 -0.46
C ALA A 184 7.31 2.85 0.29
N GLY A 185 7.56 3.94 -0.42
CA GLY A 185 8.17 5.18 0.08
C GLY A 185 8.51 6.05 -1.13
N GLY A 186 8.59 7.38 -0.97
CA GLY A 186 8.75 8.29 -2.11
C GLY A 186 8.05 9.63 -1.92
N ASP A 187 8.31 10.60 -2.80
CA ASP A 187 7.57 11.87 -2.83
C ASP A 187 6.16 11.73 -3.42
N LEU A 188 5.86 10.60 -4.09
CA LEU A 188 4.72 10.38 -4.97
C LEU A 188 4.62 11.45 -6.05
N ASP A 189 4.62 11.04 -7.30
CA ASP A 189 4.44 11.96 -8.42
C ASP A 189 3.18 12.79 -8.21
N SER A 190 3.33 14.11 -8.27
CA SER A 190 2.25 15.07 -8.03
C SER A 190 1.06 14.87 -8.97
N SER A 191 1.28 14.24 -10.14
CA SER A 191 0.23 13.89 -11.11
C SER A 191 -0.71 12.79 -10.60
N ASN A 192 -0.21 11.83 -9.81
CA ASN A 192 -0.98 10.68 -9.35
C ASN A 192 -1.63 10.89 -7.97
N ALA A 193 -1.19 11.91 -7.22
CA ALA A 193 -1.71 12.21 -5.89
C ALA A 193 -3.24 12.44 -5.85
N PRO A 194 -3.86 13.20 -6.79
CA PRO A 194 -5.31 13.31 -6.92
C PRO A 194 -6.03 11.96 -6.98
N ALA A 195 -5.62 11.11 -7.93
CA ALA A 195 -6.28 9.83 -8.20
C ALA A 195 -6.15 8.85 -7.03
N ASN A 196 -4.99 8.82 -6.36
CA ASN A 196 -4.79 7.99 -5.18
C ASN A 196 -5.72 8.40 -4.03
N VAL A 197 -5.90 9.71 -3.80
CA VAL A 197 -6.85 10.19 -2.79
C VAL A 197 -8.29 9.88 -3.19
N GLU A 198 -8.67 10.09 -4.45
CA GLU A 198 -10.02 9.76 -4.93
C GLU A 198 -10.34 8.26 -4.83
N LYS A 199 -9.37 7.38 -5.12
CA LYS A 199 -9.48 5.93 -4.89
C LYS A 199 -9.80 5.65 -3.43
N LEU A 200 -9.02 6.21 -2.51
CA LEU A 200 -9.15 6.02 -1.07
C LEU A 200 -10.49 6.56 -0.52
N LEU A 201 -10.91 7.75 -0.96
CA LEU A 201 -12.20 8.33 -0.60
C LEU A 201 -13.38 7.53 -1.17
N THR A 202 -13.23 6.95 -2.36
CA THR A 202 -14.26 6.04 -2.90
C THR A 202 -14.39 4.79 -2.03
N ILE A 203 -13.27 4.19 -1.61
CA ILE A 203 -13.29 3.03 -0.70
C ILE A 203 -14.01 3.40 0.61
N TYR A 204 -13.83 4.62 1.14
CA TYR A 204 -14.59 5.08 2.31
C TYR A 204 -16.11 5.09 2.05
N VAL A 205 -16.55 5.59 0.89
CA VAL A 205 -17.97 5.55 0.50
C VAL A 205 -18.47 4.10 0.37
N ASP A 206 -17.65 3.21 -0.19
CA ASP A 206 -17.98 1.79 -0.35
C ASP A 206 -18.17 1.08 1.00
N MET A 207 -17.35 1.44 2.00
CA MET A 207 -17.50 0.98 3.38
C MET A 207 -18.87 1.39 3.95
N GLY A 208 -19.32 2.61 3.69
CA GLY A 208 -20.69 3.07 4.01
C GLY A 208 -21.04 3.06 5.50
N ILE A 209 -20.05 3.22 6.37
CA ILE A 209 -20.18 3.16 7.83
C ILE A 209 -19.50 4.35 8.50
N GLU A 210 -20.00 4.74 9.69
CA GLU A 210 -19.46 5.88 10.43
C GLU A 210 -18.10 5.59 11.09
N ASN A 211 -17.89 4.37 11.60
CA ASN A 211 -16.71 3.97 12.33
C ASN A 211 -15.59 3.48 11.39
N CYS A 212 -15.20 4.34 10.45
CA CYS A 212 -14.18 4.06 9.45
C CYS A 212 -13.18 5.20 9.38
N ASN A 213 -11.89 4.91 9.57
CA ASN A 213 -10.78 5.82 9.41
C ASN A 213 -10.09 5.60 8.07
N VAL A 214 -9.59 6.70 7.51
CA VAL A 214 -8.97 6.75 6.19
C VAL A 214 -7.53 7.21 6.33
N TYR A 215 -6.58 6.40 5.86
CA TYR A 215 -5.16 6.72 5.93
C TYR A 215 -4.45 6.61 4.58
N PHE A 216 -3.64 7.61 4.28
CA PHE A 216 -2.56 7.45 3.32
C PHE A 216 -1.31 6.95 4.08
N SER A 217 -0.71 5.85 3.65
CA SER A 217 0.42 5.27 4.40
C SER A 217 1.63 4.95 3.54
N THR A 218 2.82 5.05 4.14
CA THR A 218 4.07 4.59 3.53
C THR A 218 4.79 3.59 4.42
N LEU A 219 5.55 2.67 3.80
CA LEU A 219 6.27 1.62 4.54
C LEU A 219 7.58 2.12 5.14
N TYR A 220 8.17 3.15 4.54
CA TYR A 220 9.29 3.90 5.11
C TYR A 220 9.17 5.38 4.79
N ASN A 221 9.88 6.21 5.55
CA ASN A 221 10.10 7.60 5.22
C ASN A 221 11.39 7.75 4.42
N LYS A 222 11.29 8.17 3.15
CA LYS A 222 12.47 8.35 2.28
C LYS A 222 13.46 9.39 2.81
N ASP A 223 12.98 10.35 3.59
CA ASP A 223 13.81 11.41 4.18
C ASP A 223 14.37 10.96 5.55
N GLY A 224 14.10 9.72 5.98
CA GLY A 224 14.47 9.16 7.28
C GLY A 224 13.34 9.20 8.31
N GLU A 225 13.25 8.16 9.14
CA GLU A 225 12.22 8.05 10.18
C GLU A 225 12.31 9.20 11.19
N GLY A 226 11.17 9.78 11.55
CA GLY A 226 11.08 10.96 12.41
C GLY A 226 11.16 12.31 11.67
N ASN A 227 11.55 12.34 10.39
CA ASN A 227 11.53 13.57 9.60
C ASN A 227 10.13 13.88 9.07
N THR A 228 9.86 15.17 8.83
CA THR A 228 8.58 15.59 8.22
C THR A 228 8.47 15.06 6.80
N TRP A 229 7.41 14.31 6.52
CA TRP A 229 7.13 13.84 5.16
C TRP A 229 6.66 15.00 4.26
N LYS A 230 7.13 15.01 3.01
CA LYS A 230 6.97 16.15 2.08
C LYS A 230 6.18 15.83 0.81
N GLY A 231 5.65 14.62 0.67
CA GLY A 231 5.02 14.19 -0.58
C GLY A 231 3.75 14.96 -0.94
N ALA A 232 3.43 14.93 -2.24
CA ALA A 232 2.39 15.79 -2.84
C ALA A 232 0.96 15.49 -2.32
N VAL A 233 0.73 14.30 -1.77
CA VAL A 233 -0.58 13.88 -1.22
C VAL A 233 -1.05 14.80 -0.09
N LYS A 234 -0.15 15.48 0.62
CA LYS A 234 -0.50 16.49 1.66
C LYS A 234 -1.35 17.65 1.12
N LYS A 235 -1.35 17.87 -0.20
CA LYS A 235 -2.23 18.84 -0.84
C LYS A 235 -3.69 18.38 -0.84
N HIS A 236 -3.95 17.08 -0.88
CA HIS A 236 -5.26 16.50 -1.15
C HIS A 236 -5.87 15.79 0.06
N LEU A 237 -5.10 15.59 1.13
CA LEU A 237 -5.54 14.92 2.36
C LEU A 237 -4.97 15.67 3.57
N HIS A 238 -5.73 15.74 4.67
CA HIS A 238 -5.29 16.48 5.85
C HIS A 238 -4.08 15.84 6.54
N TYR A 239 -2.99 16.61 6.63
CA TYR A 239 -1.76 16.22 7.31
C TYR A 239 -1.63 16.90 8.67
N PRO A 240 -1.19 16.21 9.74
CA PRO A 240 -0.71 14.81 9.75
C PRO A 240 -1.77 13.75 10.06
N SER A 241 -2.99 14.15 10.46
CA SER A 241 -3.93 13.21 11.11
C SER A 241 -4.40 12.02 10.26
N MET A 242 -4.30 12.12 8.94
CA MET A 242 -4.71 11.07 8.00
C MET A 242 -3.52 10.36 7.34
N PHE A 243 -2.33 10.48 7.93
CA PHE A 243 -1.09 9.91 7.40
C PHE A 243 -0.47 8.94 8.40
N LEU A 244 -0.01 7.80 7.89
CA LEU A 244 0.79 6.84 8.65
C LEU A 244 2.09 6.58 7.88
N ILE A 245 3.14 7.30 8.23
CA ILE A 245 4.41 7.29 7.47
C ILE A 245 5.42 6.43 8.20
N GLY A 246 5.99 5.44 7.50
CA GLY A 246 7.08 4.60 7.99
C GLY A 246 6.76 3.98 9.34
N LYS A 247 7.51 4.37 10.37
CA LYS A 247 7.35 3.90 11.74
C LYS A 247 5.90 3.99 12.25
N ASP A 248 5.16 5.04 11.91
CA ASP A 248 3.77 5.21 12.38
C ASP A 248 2.83 4.16 11.79
N PHE A 249 3.02 3.81 10.53
CA PHE A 249 2.29 2.72 9.88
C PHE A 249 2.59 1.39 10.55
N TRP A 250 3.87 1.05 10.70
CA TRP A 250 4.25 -0.22 11.32
C TRP A 250 3.76 -0.32 12.77
N ASN A 251 3.89 0.75 13.56
CA ASN A 251 3.38 0.78 14.93
C ASN A 251 1.85 0.59 15.00
N LYS A 252 1.10 0.99 13.97
CA LYS A 252 -0.35 0.77 13.89
C LYS A 252 -0.71 -0.70 13.68
N ILE A 253 0.14 -1.50 13.00
CA ILE A 253 -0.19 -2.89 12.61
C ILE A 253 0.64 -3.98 13.29
N LEU A 254 1.81 -3.64 13.85
CA LEU A 254 2.70 -4.60 14.52
C LEU A 254 2.04 -5.17 15.77
N PRO A 255 2.17 -6.48 16.05
CA PRO A 255 1.66 -7.09 17.27
C PRO A 255 2.14 -6.35 18.52
N ASN A 256 1.29 -6.34 19.55
CA ASN A 256 1.62 -5.70 20.83
C ASN A 256 2.96 -6.22 21.37
N GLY A 257 3.82 -5.29 21.80
CA GLY A 257 5.15 -5.61 22.30
C GLY A 257 6.22 -5.84 21.23
N ILE A 258 5.92 -5.59 19.95
CA ILE A 258 6.92 -5.51 18.88
C ILE A 258 7.04 -4.04 18.45
N THR A 259 8.21 -3.44 18.62
CA THR A 259 8.48 -2.08 18.13
C THR A 259 8.87 -2.08 16.66
N TYR A 260 8.78 -0.91 16.02
CA TYR A 260 9.31 -0.72 14.67
C TYR A 260 10.80 -1.09 14.55
N GLU A 261 11.63 -0.70 15.52
CA GLU A 261 13.07 -1.01 15.53
C GLU A 261 13.33 -2.52 15.65
N GLU A 262 12.51 -3.23 16.42
CA GLU A 262 12.59 -4.69 16.48
C GLU A 262 12.14 -5.33 15.17
N PHE A 263 11.12 -4.78 14.52
CA PHE A 263 10.66 -5.25 13.22
C PHE A 263 11.74 -5.07 12.14
N THR A 264 12.43 -3.92 12.08
CA THR A 264 13.50 -3.71 11.09
C THR A 264 14.66 -4.68 11.30
N GLN A 265 15.03 -5.00 12.55
CA GLN A 265 16.01 -6.05 12.85
C GLN A 265 15.55 -7.44 12.42
N ILE A 266 14.27 -7.78 12.63
CA ILE A 266 13.70 -9.05 12.17
C ILE A 266 13.74 -9.14 10.64
N TYR A 267 13.36 -8.06 9.96
CA TYR A 267 13.38 -7.95 8.52
C TYR A 267 14.80 -8.12 7.96
N GLN A 268 15.79 -7.44 8.55
CA GLN A 268 17.19 -7.59 8.16
C GLN A 268 17.67 -9.04 8.30
N LYS A 269 17.42 -9.67 9.46
CA LYS A 269 17.78 -11.08 9.71
C LYS A 269 17.11 -12.04 8.73
N ALA A 270 15.86 -11.78 8.35
CA ALA A 270 15.17 -12.56 7.35
C ALA A 270 15.87 -12.48 5.97
N LEU A 271 16.27 -11.28 5.54
CA LEU A 271 16.99 -11.12 4.27
C LEU A 271 18.40 -11.74 4.28
N GLU A 272 19.09 -11.68 5.42
CA GLU A 272 20.35 -12.39 5.64
C GLU A 272 20.17 -13.91 5.54
N GLU A 273 19.11 -14.46 6.14
CA GLU A 273 18.77 -15.89 6.09
C GLU A 273 18.43 -16.37 4.66
N ILE A 274 17.77 -15.52 3.88
CA ILE A 274 17.52 -15.76 2.44
C ILE A 274 18.82 -15.68 1.62
N ASN A 275 19.92 -15.19 2.21
CA ASN A 275 21.19 -14.93 1.53
C ASN A 275 21.03 -13.99 0.33
N LEU A 276 20.23 -12.94 0.48
CA LEU A 276 19.88 -12.01 -0.61
C LEU A 276 21.12 -11.53 -1.40
N ASN A 277 22.15 -11.05 -0.72
CA ASN A 277 23.37 -10.57 -1.38
C ASN A 277 24.08 -11.64 -2.22
N LYS A 278 24.16 -12.88 -1.71
CA LYS A 278 24.78 -13.98 -2.44
C LYS A 278 23.98 -14.29 -3.70
N ARG A 279 22.66 -14.34 -3.60
CA ARG A 279 21.76 -14.60 -4.74
C ARG A 279 21.85 -13.51 -5.81
N ILE A 280 21.92 -12.24 -5.39
CA ILE A 280 22.15 -11.11 -6.30
C ILE A 280 23.47 -11.26 -7.05
N ASN A 281 24.56 -11.52 -6.33
CA ASN A 281 25.87 -11.70 -6.94
C ASN A 281 25.89 -12.87 -7.92
N ASN A 282 25.28 -14.01 -7.56
CA ASN A 282 25.17 -15.14 -8.46
C ASN A 282 24.38 -14.79 -9.72
N MET A 283 23.20 -14.15 -9.61
CA MET A 283 22.42 -13.73 -10.78
C MET A 283 23.23 -12.83 -11.73
N ILE A 284 23.99 -11.89 -11.16
CA ILE A 284 24.81 -10.96 -11.95
C ILE A 284 25.94 -11.72 -12.63
N SER A 285 26.74 -12.47 -11.86
CA SER A 285 27.87 -13.26 -12.35
C SER A 285 27.47 -14.26 -13.42
N ASP A 286 26.42 -15.06 -13.18
CA ASP A 286 25.91 -16.04 -14.14
C ASP A 286 25.42 -15.38 -15.45
N CYS A 287 24.90 -14.15 -15.37
CA CYS A 287 24.37 -13.43 -16.53
C CYS A 287 25.45 -12.78 -17.39
N ILE A 288 26.59 -12.39 -16.80
CA ILE A 288 27.71 -11.73 -17.50
C ILE A 288 28.91 -12.67 -17.74
N GLY A 289 28.87 -13.88 -17.20
CA GLY A 289 29.92 -14.88 -17.37
C GLY A 289 31.15 -14.68 -16.47
N GLU A 290 30.95 -14.14 -15.26
CA GLU A 290 31.99 -13.95 -14.22
C GLU A 290 32.01 -15.05 -13.15
#